data_AF-A0AA90ZD01-F1
#
_entry.id   AF-A0AA90ZD01-F1
#
_cell.length_a   1.000
_cell.length_b   1.000
_cell.length_c   1.000
_cell.angle_alpha   90.00
_cell.angle_beta   90.00
_cell.angle_gamma   90.00
#
_symmetry.space_group_name_H-M   'P 1'
#
loop_
_entity.id
_entity.type
_entity.pdbx_description
1 polymer ?
#
loop_
_entity_poly.entity_id
_entity_poly.type
_entity_poly.pdbx_seq_one_letter_code
_entity_poly.pdbx_strand_id
1 'polypeptide(L)'
;MQQVLSTHDLESVKEFNAFLYDIRYILVFYVLGDFITTAKALYCGVEANGFMALVMAEFGVWALFALKLVFVLIVYWIYKGSFSSCDKQNNDIWAMMKGLITFVGVFLVVNNLLVIWGSFSILQLFGIVLL
;
A
#
# COMPACT_ATOMS: atom_id res chain seq x y z
N MET A 1 -18.43 -19.91 31.84
CA MET A 1 -18.51 -19.83 30.36
C MET A 1 -18.11 -18.46 29.78
N GLN A 2 -17.60 -17.51 30.59
CA GLN A 2 -17.29 -16.14 30.15
C GLN A 2 -15.79 -15.89 29.91
N GLN A 3 -14.93 -16.81 30.37
CA GLN A 3 -13.47 -16.68 30.33
C GLN A 3 -12.86 -17.07 28.96
N VAL A 4 -13.59 -17.84 28.14
CA VAL A 4 -13.13 -18.31 26.82
C VAL A 4 -13.34 -17.27 25.71
N LEU A 5 -14.31 -16.35 25.87
CA LEU A 5 -14.60 -15.32 24.87
C LEU A 5 -13.52 -14.22 24.86
N SER A 6 -13.02 -13.83 26.04
CA SER A 6 -11.99 -12.80 26.16
C SER A 6 -10.61 -13.23 25.64
N THR A 7 -10.29 -14.52 25.65
CA THR A 7 -8.98 -15.02 25.22
C THR A 7 -8.86 -15.06 23.70
N HIS A 8 -9.94 -15.43 23.00
CA HIS A 8 -9.98 -15.48 21.54
C HIS A 8 -9.86 -14.08 20.92
N ASP A 9 -10.55 -13.09 21.49
CA ASP A 9 -10.45 -11.70 21.03
C ASP A 9 -9.03 -11.14 21.24
N LEU A 10 -8.40 -11.45 22.38
CA LEU A 10 -7.03 -11.02 22.67
C LEU A 10 -5.99 -11.65 21.72
N GLU A 11 -6.15 -12.92 21.38
CA GLU A 11 -5.27 -13.59 20.40
C GLU A 11 -5.43 -12.98 19.01
N SER A 12 -6.66 -12.74 18.57
CA SER A 12 -6.92 -12.11 17.26
C SER A 12 -6.30 -10.71 17.16
N VAL A 13 -6.35 -9.91 18.24
CA VAL A 13 -5.75 -8.58 18.29
C VAL A 13 -4.23 -8.66 18.27
N LYS A 14 -3.64 -9.64 18.96
CA LYS A 14 -2.18 -9.87 18.94
C LYS A 14 -1.69 -10.29 17.56
N GLU A 15 -2.41 -11.19 16.89
CA GLU A 15 -2.11 -11.60 15.51
C GLU A 15 -2.20 -10.43 14.54
N PHE A 16 -3.26 -9.63 14.66
CA PHE A 16 -3.43 -8.44 13.84
C PHE A 16 -2.34 -7.39 14.11
N ASN A 17 -1.95 -7.16 15.36
CA ASN A 17 -0.87 -6.24 15.68
C ASN A 17 0.48 -6.74 15.17
N ALA A 18 0.74 -8.06 15.24
CA ALA A 18 1.93 -8.67 14.66
C ALA A 18 1.96 -8.49 13.13
N PHE A 19 0.82 -8.67 12.46
CA PHE A 19 0.66 -8.38 11.04
C PHE A 19 0.96 -6.91 10.72
N LEU A 20 0.34 -5.96 11.43
CA LEU A 20 0.58 -4.53 11.22
C LEU A 20 2.06 -4.17 11.38
N TYR A 21 2.71 -4.74 12.39
CA TYR A 21 4.14 -4.55 12.59
C TYR A 21 4.97 -5.14 11.45
N ASP A 22 4.58 -6.31 10.93
CA ASP A 22 5.25 -6.99 9.82
C ASP A 22 5.15 -6.20 8.51
N ILE A 23 4.00 -5.56 8.24
CA ILE A 23 3.76 -4.76 7.04
C ILE A 23 4.00 -3.25 7.23
N ARG A 24 4.61 -2.82 8.34
CA ARG A 24 4.76 -1.39 8.68
C ARG A 24 5.36 -0.54 7.57
N TYR A 25 6.33 -1.06 6.81
CA TYR A 25 6.94 -0.33 5.70
C TYR A 25 6.01 -0.19 4.49
N ILE A 26 5.13 -1.18 4.26
CA ILE A 26 4.07 -1.10 3.27
C ILE A 26 3.07 0.00 3.68
N LEU A 27 2.67 0.03 4.96
CA LEU A 27 1.78 1.08 5.47
C LEU A 27 2.40 2.48 5.32
N VAL A 28 3.68 2.62 5.64
CA VAL A 28 4.37 3.92 5.57
C VAL A 28 4.59 4.35 4.12
N PHE A 29 5.14 3.51 3.25
CA PHE A 29 5.52 3.94 1.90
C PHE A 29 4.40 3.77 0.88
N TYR A 30 3.76 2.59 0.83
CA TYR A 30 2.73 2.30 -0.14
C TYR A 30 1.39 2.96 0.22
N VAL A 31 1.00 2.97 1.51
CA VAL A 31 -0.28 3.57 1.92
C VAL A 31 -0.14 5.08 2.14
N LEU A 32 0.54 5.48 3.22
CA LEU A 32 0.61 6.88 3.64
C LEU A 32 1.46 7.73 2.71
N GLY A 33 2.71 7.31 2.46
CA GLY A 33 3.67 8.05 1.66
C GLY A 33 3.12 8.33 0.28
N ASP A 34 2.78 7.28 -0.47
CA ASP A 34 2.27 7.44 -1.83
C ASP A 34 0.94 8.21 -1.86
N PHE A 35 0.09 8.09 -0.84
CA PHE A 35 -1.15 8.88 -0.76
C PHE A 35 -0.86 10.38 -0.58
N ILE A 36 0.01 10.73 0.38
CA ILE A 36 0.37 12.12 0.66
C ILE A 36 1.04 12.74 -0.56
N THR A 37 1.96 12.01 -1.19
CA THR A 37 2.69 12.51 -2.36
C THR A 37 1.77 12.62 -3.58
N THR A 38 0.85 11.68 -3.78
CA THR A 38 -0.16 11.78 -4.84
C THR A 38 -1.09 12.97 -4.59
N ALA A 39 -1.63 13.12 -3.37
CA ALA A 39 -2.49 14.24 -3.00
C ALA A 39 -1.80 15.61 -3.20
N LYS A 40 -0.51 15.70 -2.89
CA LYS A 40 0.29 16.91 -3.13
C LYS A 40 0.55 17.15 -4.60
N ALA A 41 0.90 16.13 -5.38
CA ALA A 41 1.13 16.25 -6.81
C ALA A 41 -0.13 16.73 -7.56
N LEU A 42 -1.30 16.25 -7.13
CA LEU A 42 -2.59 16.68 -7.69
C LEU A 42 -2.95 18.12 -7.36
N TYR A 43 -2.64 18.56 -6.14
CA TYR A 43 -2.81 19.96 -5.77
C TYR A 43 -1.91 20.89 -6.60
N CYS A 44 -0.77 20.38 -7.07
CA CYS A 44 0.13 21.08 -7.99
C CYS A 44 -0.32 21.03 -9.47
N GLY A 45 -1.48 20.43 -9.79
CA GLY A 45 -2.08 20.46 -11.13
C GLY A 45 -1.43 19.51 -12.15
N VAL A 46 -0.70 18.49 -11.70
CA VAL A 46 -0.08 17.49 -12.58
C VAL A 46 -1.14 16.48 -13.04
N GLU A 47 -1.21 16.22 -14.36
CA GLU A 47 -2.21 15.35 -14.98
C GLU A 47 -2.26 13.96 -14.33
N ALA A 48 -3.41 13.64 -13.74
CA ALA A 48 -3.70 12.31 -13.25
C ALA A 48 -4.04 11.40 -14.44
N ASN A 49 -3.66 10.12 -14.37
CA ASN A 49 -4.08 9.10 -15.31
C ASN A 49 -5.62 9.11 -15.45
N GLY A 50 -6.18 8.94 -16.66
CA GLY A 50 -7.63 9.14 -16.91
C GLY A 50 -8.57 8.35 -15.98
N PHE A 51 -8.17 7.14 -15.57
CA PHE A 51 -8.89 6.36 -14.56
C PHE A 51 -8.83 6.99 -13.15
N MET A 52 -7.66 7.48 -12.74
CA MET A 52 -7.48 8.17 -11.45
C MET A 52 -8.23 9.51 -11.44
N ALA A 53 -8.24 10.23 -12.56
CA ALA A 53 -8.98 11.48 -12.73
C ALA A 53 -10.50 11.25 -12.58
N LEU A 54 -11.04 10.18 -13.17
CA LEU A 54 -12.45 9.83 -13.06
C LEU A 54 -12.85 9.50 -11.62
N VAL A 55 -12.07 8.64 -10.94
CA VAL A 55 -12.33 8.27 -9.55
C VAL A 55 -12.23 9.47 -8.63
N MET A 56 -11.32 10.41 -8.90
CA MET A 56 -11.22 11.67 -8.15
C MET A 56 -12.34 12.66 -8.43
N ALA A 57 -12.78 12.77 -9.68
CA ALA A 57 -13.89 13.66 -10.03
C ALA A 57 -15.17 13.23 -9.31
N GLU A 58 -15.38 11.92 -9.16
CA GLU A 58 -16.61 11.37 -8.59
C GLU A 58 -16.55 11.21 -7.06
N PHE A 59 -15.42 10.76 -6.52
CA PHE A 59 -15.29 10.39 -5.10
C PHE A 59 -14.20 11.16 -4.33
N GLY A 60 -13.47 12.06 -5.00
CA GLY A 60 -12.40 12.84 -4.41
C GLY A 60 -11.13 12.06 -4.09
N VAL A 61 -10.15 12.76 -3.52
CA VAL A 61 -8.82 12.20 -3.18
C VAL A 61 -8.93 11.05 -2.16
N TRP A 62 -9.92 11.09 -1.27
CA TRP A 62 -10.15 10.07 -0.24
C TRP A 62 -10.46 8.68 -0.79
N ALA A 63 -11.01 8.58 -2.01
CA ALA A 63 -11.26 7.30 -2.65
C ALA A 63 -9.96 6.54 -2.96
N LEU A 64 -8.87 7.25 -3.27
CA LEU A 64 -7.56 6.61 -3.43
C LEU A 64 -7.06 6.03 -2.12
N PHE A 65 -7.30 6.71 -1.00
CA PHE A 65 -6.96 6.18 0.32
C PHE A 65 -7.76 4.90 0.62
N ALA A 66 -9.07 4.92 0.34
CA ALA A 66 -9.93 3.75 0.52
C ALA A 66 -9.48 2.54 -0.31
N LEU A 67 -9.07 2.74 -1.57
CA LEU A 67 -8.54 1.67 -2.42
C LEU A 67 -7.30 1.02 -1.81
N LYS A 68 -6.44 1.81 -1.17
CA LYS A 68 -5.25 1.28 -0.47
C LYS A 68 -5.60 0.53 0.81
N LEU A 69 -6.62 0.96 1.54
CA LEU A 69 -7.12 0.20 2.69
C LEU A 69 -7.66 -1.17 2.24
N VAL A 70 -8.39 -1.23 1.13
CA VAL A 70 -8.84 -2.50 0.53
C VAL A 70 -7.64 -3.36 0.14
N PHE A 71 -6.60 -2.79 -0.45
CA PHE A 71 -5.36 -3.52 -0.74
C PHE A 71 -4.72 -4.11 0.53
N VAL A 72 -4.63 -3.35 1.62
CA VAL A 72 -4.11 -3.87 2.91
C VAL A 72 -4.95 -5.02 3.45
N LEU A 73 -6.28 -4.96 3.29
CA LEU A 73 -7.17 -6.07 3.67
C LEU A 73 -6.91 -7.33 2.84
N ILE A 74 -6.67 -7.19 1.53
CA ILE A 74 -6.28 -8.32 0.67
C ILE A 74 -4.95 -8.91 1.12
N VAL A 75 -3.96 -8.05 1.43
CA VAL A 75 -2.66 -8.48 1.96
C VAL A 75 -2.81 -9.21 3.31
N TYR A 76 -3.73 -8.76 4.17
CA TYR A 76 -4.05 -9.45 5.42
C TYR A 76 -4.67 -10.84 5.18
N TRP A 77 -5.56 -10.99 4.20
CA TRP A 77 -6.09 -12.30 3.82
C TRP A 77 -5.01 -13.24 3.29
N ILE A 78 -4.10 -12.75 2.46
CA ILE A 78 -2.95 -13.52 1.96
C ILE A 78 -2.02 -13.92 3.10
N TYR A 79 -1.75 -13.00 4.03
CA TYR A 79 -0.96 -13.28 5.24
C TYR A 79 -1.59 -14.41 6.05
N LYS A 80 -2.88 -14.31 6.35
CA LYS A 80 -3.61 -15.34 7.12
C LYS A 80 -3.62 -16.70 6.42
N GLY A 81 -3.79 -16.71 5.09
CA GLY A 81 -3.72 -17.93 4.28
C GLY A 81 -2.33 -18.56 4.27
N SER A 82 -1.27 -17.75 4.20
CA SER A 82 0.12 -18.23 4.15
C SER A 82 0.63 -18.71 5.51
N PHE A 83 0.25 -18.03 6.60
CA PHE A 83 0.65 -18.38 7.97
C PHE A 83 0.02 -19.70 8.47
N SER A 84 -1.05 -20.16 7.81
CA SER A 84 -1.73 -21.41 8.16
C SER A 84 -0.96 -22.66 7.72
N SER A 85 0.03 -22.51 6.84
CA SER A 85 0.88 -23.62 6.38
C SER A 85 2.27 -23.45 7.00
N CYS A 86 2.66 -24.38 7.89
CA CYS A 86 3.99 -24.42 8.52
C CYS A 86 5.16 -24.71 7.54
N ASP A 87 4.95 -24.48 6.24
CA ASP A 87 5.94 -24.75 5.21
C ASP A 87 6.93 -23.59 5.09
N LYS A 88 8.20 -23.90 5.24
CA LYS A 88 9.32 -22.94 5.14
C LYS A 88 9.28 -22.16 3.82
N GLN A 89 8.80 -22.79 2.75
CA GLN A 89 8.60 -22.19 1.43
C GLN A 89 7.58 -21.04 1.43
N ASN A 90 6.46 -21.18 2.17
CA ASN A 90 5.45 -20.11 2.25
C ASN A 90 5.97 -18.88 2.98
N ASN A 91 6.88 -19.07 3.94
CA ASN A 91 7.50 -17.97 4.68
C ASN A 91 8.46 -17.17 3.79
N ASP A 92 9.22 -17.84 2.92
CA ASP A 92 10.11 -17.18 1.96
C ASP A 92 9.33 -16.41 0.88
N ILE A 93 8.23 -16.98 0.37
CA ILE A 93 7.34 -16.30 -0.59
C ILE A 93 6.73 -15.04 0.04
N TRP A 94 6.25 -15.13 1.29
CA TRP A 94 5.72 -13.98 2.01
C TRP A 94 6.77 -12.88 2.20
N ALA A 95 8.00 -13.24 2.56
CA ALA A 95 9.10 -12.28 2.69
C ALA A 95 9.40 -11.58 1.35
N MET A 96 9.41 -12.32 0.25
CA MET A 96 9.62 -11.77 -1.09
C MET A 96 8.47 -10.83 -1.50
N MET A 97 7.21 -11.22 -1.30
CA MET A 97 6.05 -10.38 -1.61
C MET A 97 6.08 -9.07 -0.81
N LYS A 98 6.36 -9.14 0.50
CA LYS A 98 6.50 -7.92 1.33
C LYS A 98 7.60 -7.01 0.81
N GLY A 99 8.76 -7.57 0.46
CA GLY A 99 9.88 -6.82 -0.10
C GLY A 99 9.49 -6.12 -1.40
N LEU A 100 8.82 -6.83 -2.30
CA LEU A 100 8.38 -6.28 -3.59
C LEU A 100 7.33 -5.18 -3.42
N ILE A 101 6.32 -5.38 -2.58
CA ILE A 101 5.30 -4.36 -2.30
C ILE A 101 5.94 -3.12 -1.66
N THR A 102 6.87 -3.31 -0.71
CA THR A 102 7.60 -2.21 -0.08
C THR A 102 8.44 -1.45 -1.10
N PHE A 103 9.15 -2.17 -1.98
CA PHE A 103 9.95 -1.57 -3.04
C PHE A 103 9.08 -0.75 -4.00
N VAL A 104 7.94 -1.29 -4.44
CA VAL A 104 6.97 -0.58 -5.27
C VAL A 104 6.46 0.67 -4.56
N GLY A 105 6.12 0.58 -3.27
CA GLY A 105 5.68 1.72 -2.47
C GLY A 105 6.74 2.83 -2.40
N VAL A 106 8.00 2.47 -2.12
CA VAL A 106 9.11 3.43 -2.11
C VAL A 106 9.31 4.05 -3.49
N PHE A 107 9.28 3.24 -4.54
CA PHE A 107 9.42 3.72 -5.92
C PHE A 107 8.34 4.73 -6.30
N LEU A 108 7.08 4.47 -5.95
CA LEU A 108 5.96 5.38 -6.19
C LEU A 108 6.13 6.70 -5.41
N VAL A 109 6.51 6.63 -4.13
CA VAL A 109 6.80 7.82 -3.30
C VAL A 109 7.90 8.67 -3.92
N VAL A 110 9.02 8.06 -4.32
CA VAL A 110 10.14 8.77 -4.93
C VAL A 110 9.74 9.37 -6.28
N ASN A 111 9.00 8.61 -7.11
CA ASN A 111 8.50 9.12 -8.38
C ASN A 111 7.59 10.34 -8.18
N ASN A 112 6.65 10.25 -7.25
CA ASN A 112 5.74 11.36 -6.93
C ASN A 112 6.48 12.57 -6.33
N LEU A 113 7.50 12.37 -5.50
CA LEU A 113 8.36 13.46 -5.01
C LEU A 113 9.10 14.16 -6.15
N LEU A 114 9.64 13.40 -7.10
CA LEU A 114 10.35 13.95 -8.26
C LEU A 114 9.43 14.77 -9.15
N VAL A 115 8.18 14.32 -9.33
CA VAL A 115 7.16 15.09 -10.03
C VAL A 115 6.85 16.42 -9.32
N ILE A 116 6.72 16.40 -7.99
CA ILE A 116 6.44 17.62 -7.20
C ILE A 116 7.61 18.60 -7.23
N TRP A 117 8.85 18.14 -7.04
CA TRP A 117 10.01 19.04 -6.92
C TRP A 117 10.69 19.38 -8.25
N GLY A 118 10.67 18.47 -9.20
CA GLY A 118 11.41 18.60 -10.46
C GLY A 118 10.54 18.87 -11.68
N SER A 119 9.21 18.72 -11.59
CA SER A 119 8.31 18.69 -12.75
C SER A 119 8.69 17.61 -13.80
N PHE A 120 9.44 16.59 -13.39
CA PHE A 120 9.82 15.43 -14.21
C PHE A 120 9.44 14.14 -13.49
N SER A 121 8.87 13.17 -14.19
CA SER A 121 8.65 11.81 -13.68
C SER A 121 9.85 10.91 -13.98
N ILE A 122 10.13 9.91 -13.13
CA ILE A 122 11.11 8.85 -13.43
C ILE A 122 10.78 8.17 -14.77
N LEU A 123 9.49 8.01 -15.10
CA LEU A 123 9.06 7.43 -16.38
C LEU A 123 9.46 8.30 -17.58
N GLN A 124 9.44 9.63 -17.41
CA GLN A 124 9.97 10.59 -18.38
C GLN A 124 11.50 10.48 -18.49
N LEU A 125 12.19 10.26 -17.37
CA LEU A 125 13.64 10.10 -17.33
C LEU A 125 14.11 8.80 -18.01
N PHE A 126 13.29 7.75 -17.98
CA PHE A 126 13.49 6.51 -18.74
C PHE A 126 12.94 6.56 -20.18
N GLY A 127 12.42 7.71 -20.63
CA GLY A 127 11.94 7.90 -22.00
C GLY A 127 10.61 7.20 -22.33
N ILE A 128 9.87 6.73 -21.32
CA ILE A 128 8.51 6.20 -21.49
C ILE A 128 7.55 7.39 -21.55
N VAL A 129 7.58 8.10 -22.68
CA VAL A 129 6.52 9.02 -23.08
C VAL A 129 5.46 8.17 -23.77
N LEU A 130 4.35 7.91 -23.07
CA LEU A 130 3.13 7.50 -23.75
C LEU A 130 2.55 8.76 -24.40
N LEU A 131 2.68 8.82 -25.72
CA LEU A 131 2.04 9.78 -26.60
C LEU A 131 0.51 9.64 -26.50
#